data_AF-W1VSG3-F1
#
_entry.id   AF-W1VSG3-F1
#
_cell.length_a   1.000
_cell.length_b   1.000
_cell.length_c   1.000
_cell.angle_alpha   90.00
_cell.angle_beta   90.00
_cell.angle_gamma   90.00
#
_symmetry.space_group_name_H-M   'P 1'
#
loop_
_entity.id
_entity.type
_entity.pdbx_description
1 polymer ?
#
loop_
_entity_poly.entity_id
_entity_poly.type
_entity_poly.pdbx_seq_one_letter_code
_entity_poly.pdbx_strand_id
1 'polypeptide(L)'
;AGADTNGIVWVDADGYNSTDGGQYMVTSVVKEIGTAVYDTVKEAKDGKFTSDPFIGTLANDGVSIAPFHDWDSRVPAEVKTKVEEIQKQIVDGTLDVSTAYDPS
;
A
#
# COMPACT_ATOMS: atom_id res chain seq x y z
N ALA A 1 29.39 -6.87 -8.53
CA ALA A 1 28.35 -7.87 -8.79
C ALA A 1 28.59 -9.06 -7.85
N GLY A 2 28.05 -8.95 -6.63
CA GLY A 2 28.06 -10.01 -5.62
C GLY A 2 26.60 -10.26 -5.26
N ALA A 3 26.22 -11.53 -5.15
CA ALA A 3 24.84 -12.05 -5.04
C ALA A 3 23.79 -11.00 -4.62
N ASP A 4 22.83 -10.72 -5.50
CA ASP A 4 21.78 -9.71 -5.35
C ASP A 4 20.75 -10.11 -4.26
N THR A 5 21.18 -10.09 -3.00
CA THR A 5 20.36 -10.44 -1.83
C THR A 5 19.66 -9.23 -1.21
N ASN A 6 19.91 -8.02 -1.72
CA ASN A 6 19.32 -6.79 -1.20
C ASN A 6 17.93 -6.59 -1.79
N GLY A 7 16.91 -6.55 -0.92
CA GLY A 7 15.52 -6.29 -1.29
C GLY A 7 15.08 -4.90 -0.86
N ILE A 8 14.22 -4.29 -1.66
CA ILE A 8 13.66 -2.96 -1.43
C ILE A 8 12.16 -3.10 -1.11
N VAL A 9 11.69 -2.37 -0.12
CA VAL A 9 10.26 -2.07 0.05
C VAL A 9 10.02 -0.69 -0.57
N TRP A 10 9.29 -0.65 -1.67
CA TRP A 10 9.00 0.58 -2.41
C TRP A 10 7.76 1.30 -1.87
N VAL A 11 7.41 2.46 -2.43
CA VAL A 11 6.28 3.29 -1.98
C VAL A 11 5.50 3.91 -3.14
N ASP A 12 4.30 4.41 -2.81
CA ASP A 12 3.37 5.15 -3.68
C ASP A 12 2.64 4.26 -4.69
N ALA A 13 3.37 3.51 -5.51
CA ALA A 13 2.82 2.60 -6.51
C ALA A 13 3.52 1.23 -6.42
N ASP A 14 3.03 0.25 -7.19
CA ASP A 14 3.75 -1.00 -7.35
C ASP A 14 5.07 -0.76 -8.11
N GLY A 15 6.17 -0.71 -7.36
CA GLY A 15 7.53 -0.48 -7.84
C GLY A 15 7.99 -1.52 -8.87
N TYR A 16 7.41 -2.73 -8.81
CA TYR A 16 7.68 -3.77 -9.80
C TYR A 16 7.26 -3.36 -11.21
N ASN A 17 6.08 -2.75 -11.31
CA ASN A 17 5.48 -2.35 -12.58
C ASN A 17 5.84 -0.92 -13.00
N SER A 18 6.24 -0.08 -12.04
CA SER A 18 6.46 1.35 -12.26
C SER A 18 7.93 1.75 -12.43
N THR A 19 8.87 0.80 -12.30
CA THR A 19 10.31 1.06 -12.41
C THR A 19 11.02 -0.02 -13.22
N ASP A 20 12.20 0.30 -13.75
CA ASP A 20 13.09 -0.69 -14.39
C ASP A 20 13.78 -1.62 -13.36
N GLY A 21 13.58 -1.37 -12.07
CA GLY A 21 14.21 -2.08 -10.95
C GLY A 21 13.33 -3.13 -10.29
N GLY A 22 12.25 -3.58 -10.94
CA GLY A 22 11.23 -4.43 -10.31
C GLY A 22 11.77 -5.70 -9.65
N GLN A 23 12.79 -6.33 -10.23
CA GLN A 23 13.47 -7.51 -9.65
C GLN A 23 14.07 -7.29 -8.25
N TYR A 24 14.29 -6.04 -7.84
CA TYR A 24 14.81 -5.70 -6.51
C TYR A 24 13.69 -5.43 -5.48
N MET A 25 12.44 -5.32 -5.94
CA MET A 25 11.30 -4.99 -5.09
C MET A 25 10.78 -6.25 -4.41
N VAL A 26 10.89 -6.29 -3.09
CA VAL A 26 10.25 -7.34 -2.28
C VAL A 26 8.74 -7.14 -2.31
N THR A 27 8.28 -5.90 -2.12
CA THR A 27 6.89 -5.45 -2.24
C THR A 27 6.90 -3.91 -2.27
N SER A 28 5.73 -3.28 -2.37
CA SER A 28 5.56 -1.82 -2.33
C SER A 28 4.41 -1.46 -1.40
N VAL A 29 4.57 -0.41 -0.60
CA VAL A 29 3.44 0.24 0.08
C VAL A 29 2.72 1.12 -0.95
N VAL A 30 1.61 0.61 -1.47
CA VAL A 30 0.81 1.31 -2.48
C VAL A 30 -0.10 2.31 -1.78
N LYS A 31 -0.11 3.54 -2.30
CA LYS A 31 -1.02 4.60 -1.87
C LYS A 31 -1.96 4.84 -3.05
N GLU A 32 -3.26 4.63 -2.88
CA GLU A 32 -4.26 4.70 -3.95
C GLU A 32 -4.58 6.15 -4.36
N ILE A 33 -3.54 6.94 -4.62
CA ILE A 33 -3.61 8.35 -5.03
C ILE A 33 -4.37 8.48 -6.35
N GLY A 34 -4.17 7.52 -7.28
CA GLY A 34 -4.89 7.51 -8.56
C GLY A 34 -6.40 7.41 -8.39
N THR A 35 -6.85 6.48 -7.53
CA THR A 35 -8.27 6.31 -7.18
C THR A 35 -8.81 7.56 -6.48
N ALA A 36 -8.08 8.09 -5.50
CA ALA A 36 -8.49 9.31 -4.79
C ALA A 36 -8.68 10.52 -5.73
N VAL A 37 -7.75 10.74 -6.67
CA VAL A 37 -7.86 11.81 -7.67
C VAL A 37 -9.03 11.57 -8.62
N TYR A 38 -9.20 10.33 -9.09
CA TYR A 38 -10.31 9.97 -9.99
C TYR A 38 -11.67 10.24 -9.34
N ASP A 39 -11.85 9.79 -8.11
CA ASP A 39 -13.09 9.97 -7.36
C ASP A 39 -13.36 11.44 -7.09
N THR A 40 -12.34 12.21 -6.68
CA THR A 40 -12.45 13.66 -6.49
C THR A 40 -12.94 14.38 -7.76
N VAL A 41 -12.36 14.08 -8.91
CA VAL A 41 -12.76 14.68 -10.20
C VAL A 41 -14.17 14.25 -10.59
N LYS A 42 -14.53 12.99 -10.34
CA LYS A 42 -15.86 12.45 -10.60
C LYS A 42 -16.92 13.12 -9.72
N GLU A 43 -16.66 13.30 -8.44
CA GLU A 43 -17.55 14.02 -7.53
C GLU A 43 -17.74 15.48 -7.95
N ALA A 44 -16.68 16.16 -8.39
CA ALA A 44 -16.78 17.52 -8.91
C ALA A 44 -17.66 17.59 -10.16
N LYS A 45 -17.48 16.65 -11.10
CA LYS A 45 -18.32 16.52 -12.29
C LYS A 45 -19.79 16.26 -11.94
N ASP A 46 -20.05 15.41 -10.96
CA ASP A 46 -21.39 15.01 -10.54
C ASP A 46 -22.07 16.01 -9.58
N GLY A 47 -21.40 17.12 -9.25
CA GLY A 47 -21.90 18.15 -8.33
C GLY A 47 -21.96 17.71 -6.87
N LYS A 48 -21.14 16.72 -6.48
CA LYS A 48 -21.08 16.11 -5.14
C LYS A 48 -19.79 16.42 -4.38
N PHE A 49 -18.84 17.11 -5.01
CA PHE A 49 -17.55 17.42 -4.40
C PHE A 49 -17.69 18.12 -3.04
N THR A 50 -16.92 17.64 -2.08
CA THR A 50 -16.69 18.34 -0.80
C THR A 50 -15.20 18.65 -0.65
N SER A 51 -14.87 19.62 0.20
CA SER A 51 -13.49 19.93 0.56
C SER A 51 -12.98 19.06 1.72
N ASP A 52 -13.74 18.04 2.12
CA ASP A 52 -13.36 17.18 3.25
C ASP A 52 -12.14 16.34 2.86
N PRO A 53 -11.13 16.21 3.73
CA PRO A 53 -9.97 15.38 3.44
C PRO A 53 -10.36 13.92 3.22
N PHE A 54 -9.89 13.33 2.12
CA PHE A 54 -9.89 11.89 1.97
C PHE A 54 -8.70 11.29 2.75
N ILE A 55 -9.00 10.41 3.71
CA ILE A 55 -7.99 9.66 4.46
C ILE A 55 -7.96 8.21 3.99
N GLY A 56 -6.87 7.82 3.33
CA GLY A 56 -6.65 6.45 2.88
C GLY A 56 -6.23 5.54 4.03
N THR A 57 -6.90 4.40 4.16
CA THR A 57 -6.68 3.40 5.20
C THR A 57 -6.65 1.99 4.58
N LEU A 58 -6.20 1.00 5.35
CA LEU A 58 -6.34 -0.41 4.92
C LEU A 58 -7.81 -0.86 4.82
N ALA A 59 -8.73 -0.20 5.54
CA ALA A 59 -10.14 -0.60 5.59
C ALA A 59 -10.96 -0.07 4.40
N ASN A 60 -10.54 1.05 3.80
CA ASN A 60 -11.18 1.63 2.61
C ASN A 60 -10.34 1.45 1.34
N ASP A 61 -9.38 0.53 1.38
CA ASP A 61 -8.42 0.25 0.31
C ASP A 61 -7.58 1.47 -0.13
N GLY A 62 -7.55 2.57 0.63
CA GLY A 62 -6.77 3.76 0.28
C GLY A 62 -5.26 3.56 0.37
N VAL A 63 -4.82 2.53 1.09
CA VAL A 63 -3.44 2.03 1.11
C VAL A 63 -3.43 0.51 1.09
N SER A 64 -2.38 -0.09 0.53
CA SER A 64 -2.21 -1.55 0.46
C SER A 64 -0.73 -1.92 0.33
N ILE A 65 -0.45 -3.23 0.21
CA ILE A 65 0.85 -3.72 -0.25
C ILE A 65 0.71 -4.41 -1.60
N ALA A 66 1.71 -4.23 -2.45
CA ALA A 66 1.81 -4.94 -3.72
C ALA A 66 2.14 -6.44 -3.50
N PRO A 67 1.90 -7.32 -4.49
CA PRO A 67 2.40 -8.69 -4.45
C PRO A 67 3.90 -8.77 -4.23
N PHE A 68 4.39 -9.94 -3.78
CA PHE A 68 5.83 -10.17 -3.62
C PHE A 68 6.56 -10.44 -4.94
N HIS A 69 5.83 -10.58 -6.06
CA HIS A 69 6.36 -10.77 -7.41
C HIS A 69 7.49 -11.82 -7.47
N ASP A 70 8.65 -11.45 -8.03
CA ASP A 70 9.83 -12.34 -8.16
C ASP A 70 10.38 -12.82 -6.80
N TRP A 71 10.07 -12.10 -5.72
CA TRP A 71 10.47 -12.44 -4.35
C TRP A 71 9.49 -13.39 -3.65
N ASP A 72 8.35 -13.71 -4.24
CA ASP A 72 7.30 -14.50 -3.60
C ASP A 72 7.81 -15.84 -3.05
N SER A 73 8.66 -16.53 -3.81
CA SER A 73 9.27 -17.80 -3.39
C SER A 73 10.34 -17.66 -2.29
N ARG A 74 10.87 -16.45 -2.12
CA ARG A 74 11.91 -16.12 -1.12
C ARG A 74 11.31 -15.64 0.20
N VAL A 75 10.04 -15.22 0.20
CA VAL A 75 9.33 -14.79 1.39
C VAL A 75 8.74 -16.01 2.09
N PRO A 76 9.15 -16.31 3.34
CA PRO A 76 8.61 -17.45 4.07
C PRO A 76 7.09 -17.38 4.23
N ALA A 77 6.40 -18.52 4.16
CA ALA A 77 4.95 -18.59 4.28
C ALA A 77 4.45 -17.98 5.60
N GLU A 78 5.15 -18.22 6.70
CA GLU A 78 4.87 -17.62 8.02
C GLU A 78 4.89 -16.09 8.01
N VAL A 79 5.76 -15.47 7.20
CA VAL A 79 5.81 -14.01 7.04
C VAL A 79 4.57 -13.51 6.30
N LYS A 80 4.18 -14.18 5.21
CA LYS A 80 2.97 -13.81 4.44
C LYS A 80 1.72 -13.91 5.32
N THR A 81 1.57 -15.02 6.04
CA THR A 81 0.47 -15.21 7.01
C THR A 81 0.48 -14.12 8.07
N LYS A 82 1.66 -13.75 8.59
CA LYS A 82 1.74 -12.72 9.64
C LYS A 82 1.36 -11.34 9.13
N VAL A 83 1.72 -11.02 7.89
CA VAL A 83 1.32 -9.77 7.24
C VAL A 83 -0.21 -9.69 7.07
N GLU A 84 -0.84 -10.77 6.59
CA GLU A 84 -2.31 -10.85 6.47
C GLU A 84 -3.01 -10.72 7.85
N GLU A 85 -2.47 -11.38 8.88
CA GLU A 85 -2.98 -11.28 10.25
C GLU A 85 -2.89 -9.84 10.77
N ILE A 86 -1.75 -9.18 10.61
CA ILE A 86 -1.55 -7.78 11.03
C ILE A 86 -2.48 -6.85 10.26
N GLN A 87 -2.61 -7.01 8.94
CA GLN A 87 -3.54 -6.21 8.14
C GLN A 87 -4.97 -6.35 8.68
N LYS A 88 -5.41 -7.58 8.98
CA LYS A 88 -6.71 -7.82 9.58
C LYS A 88 -6.86 -7.14 10.95
N GLN A 89 -5.86 -7.25 11.81
CA GLN A 89 -5.87 -6.62 13.14
C GLN A 89 -5.94 -5.09 13.08
N ILE A 90 -5.31 -4.48 12.08
CA ILE A 90 -5.42 -3.03 11.86
C ILE A 90 -6.82 -2.67 11.36
N VAL A 91 -7.36 -3.43 10.40
CA VAL A 91 -8.70 -3.18 9.83
C VAL A 91 -9.81 -3.38 10.88
N ASP A 92 -9.70 -4.40 11.74
CA ASP A 92 -10.68 -4.67 12.79
C ASP A 92 -10.46 -3.88 14.09
N GLY A 93 -9.39 -3.08 14.14
CA GLY A 93 -9.06 -2.18 15.24
C GLY A 93 -8.46 -2.86 16.48
N THR A 94 -8.14 -4.16 16.41
CA THR A 94 -7.45 -4.85 17.51
C THR A 94 -5.96 -4.47 17.61
N LEU A 95 -5.39 -3.91 16.53
CA LEU A 95 -4.08 -3.28 16.51
C LEU A 95 -4.18 -1.81 16.08
N ASP A 96 -4.00 -0.90 17.04
CA ASP A 96 -3.95 0.54 16.79
C ASP A 96 -2.55 0.96 16.33
N VAL A 97 -2.48 1.63 15.18
CA VAL A 97 -1.24 2.14 14.56
C VAL A 97 -1.21 3.67 14.50
N SER A 98 -2.12 4.34 15.21
CA SER A 98 -2.22 5.79 15.22
C SER A 98 -0.98 6.48 15.79
N THR A 99 -0.68 7.66 15.25
CA THR A 99 0.45 8.49 15.66
C THR A 99 0.06 9.95 15.84
N ALA A 100 0.92 10.73 16.50
CA ALA A 100 0.76 12.19 16.58
C ALA A 100 0.89 12.91 15.22
N TYR A 101 1.21 12.18 14.14
CA TYR A 101 1.39 12.70 12.79
C TYR A 101 0.28 12.27 11.84
N ASP A 102 -0.76 11.60 12.35
CA ASP A 102 -1.89 11.18 11.52
C ASP A 102 -2.58 12.42 10.94
N PRO A 103 -2.98 12.38 9.65
CA PRO A 103 -3.67 13.48 9.01
C PRO A 103 -5.03 13.73 9.68
N SER A 104 -5.33 15.01 9.94
CA SER A 104 -6.60 15.50 10.51
C SER A 104 -7.63 15.85 9.44
#